data_AF-A0AAJ2H7G3-F1
#
_entry.id   AF-A0AAJ2H7G3-F1
#
_cell.length_a   1.000
_cell.length_b   1.000
_cell.length_c   1.000
_cell.angle_alpha   90.00
_cell.angle_beta   90.00
_cell.angle_gamma   90.00
#
_symmetry.space_group_name_H-M   'P 1'
#
loop_
_entity.id
_entity.type
_entity.pdbx_description
1 polymer ?
#
loop_
_entity_poly.entity_id
_entity_poly.type
_entity_poly.pdbx_seq_one_letter_code
_entity_poly.pdbx_strand_id
1 'polypeptide(L)'
;HYVETINTKQLKEHDGLLLVVNEEVLSLAANGMRMQPDWVVQLARLKRANHKNELLARACQTERQPVVIDATAGLGHDGLLLAVLGAHVVLVERHPVLFALLTDAHHT
;
A
#
# COMPACT_ATOMS: atom_id res chain seq x y z
N HIS A 1 -8.14 -5.86 -21.56
CA HIS A 1 -9.44 -6.55 -21.66
C HIS A 1 -10.26 -6.17 -20.44
N TYR A 2 -11.50 -5.72 -20.64
CA TYR A 2 -12.43 -5.45 -19.55
C TYR A 2 -13.31 -6.69 -19.37
N VAL A 3 -13.54 -7.09 -18.12
CA VAL A 3 -14.40 -8.24 -17.76
C VAL A 3 -15.33 -7.77 -16.66
N GLU A 4 -16.64 -7.88 -16.88
CA GLU A 4 -17.67 -7.37 -15.97
C GLU A 4 -17.74 -8.12 -14.64
N THR A 5 -17.45 -9.44 -14.65
CA THR A 5 -17.49 -10.27 -13.44
C THR A 5 -16.31 -11.23 -13.44
N ILE A 6 -15.43 -11.10 -12.45
CA ILE A 6 -14.31 -12.02 -12.23
C ILE A 6 -14.48 -12.70 -10.86
N ASN A 7 -14.67 -14.02 -10.89
CA ASN A 7 -14.61 -14.87 -9.71
C ASN A 7 -13.19 -15.47 -9.52
N THR A 8 -12.96 -16.13 -8.38
CA THR A 8 -11.65 -16.68 -8.02
C THR A 8 -11.14 -17.75 -8.98
N LYS A 9 -12.04 -18.47 -9.66
CA LYS A 9 -11.67 -19.47 -10.68
C LYS A 9 -11.14 -18.77 -11.93
N GLN A 10 -11.84 -17.73 -12.40
CA GLN A 10 -11.43 -16.92 -13.54
C GLN A 10 -10.11 -16.17 -13.28
N LEU A 11 -9.84 -15.75 -12.03
CA LEU A 11 -8.53 -15.17 -11.64
C LEU A 11 -7.36 -16.15 -11.79
N LYS A 12 -7.60 -17.45 -11.65
CA LYS A 12 -6.57 -18.50 -11.78
C LYS A 12 -6.32 -18.90 -13.23
N GLU A 13 -7.35 -18.78 -14.07
CA GLU A 13 -7.30 -19.13 -15.50
C GLU A 13 -6.68 -18.01 -16.35
N HIS A 14 -6.46 -16.83 -15.77
CA HIS A 14 -5.82 -15.71 -16.44
C HIS A 14 -4.32 -15.65 -16.13
N ASP A 15 -3.47 -15.85 -17.14
CA ASP A 15 -2.01 -15.88 -17.01
C ASP A 15 -1.35 -14.49 -16.84
N GLY A 16 -2.16 -13.43 -16.73
CA GLY A 16 -1.71 -12.03 -16.71
C GLY A 16 -2.03 -11.29 -15.41
N LEU A 17 -1.50 -10.07 -15.31
CA LEU A 17 -1.90 -9.14 -14.26
C LEU A 17 -3.29 -8.56 -14.58
N LEU A 18 -4.16 -8.57 -13.57
CA LEU A 18 -5.50 -8.04 -13.64
C LEU A 18 -5.65 -6.90 -12.63
N LEU A 19 -6.12 -5.75 -13.09
CA LEU A 19 -6.62 -4.70 -12.20
C LEU A 19 -8.11 -4.96 -11.96
N VAL A 20 -8.46 -5.19 -10.70
CA VAL A 20 -9.81 -5.57 -10.27
C VAL A 20 -10.41 -4.40 -9.50
N VAL A 21 -11.54 -3.90 -9.99
CA VAL A 21 -12.32 -2.83 -9.36
C VAL A 21 -13.60 -3.46 -8.80
N ASN A 22 -13.92 -3.20 -7.53
CA ASN A 22 -15.23 -3.50 -6.96
C ASN A 22 -15.81 -2.23 -6.29
N GLU A 23 -16.94 -2.35 -5.60
CA GLU A 23 -17.61 -1.21 -4.97
C GLU A 23 -16.83 -0.58 -3.81
N GLU A 24 -15.84 -1.26 -3.24
CA GLU A 24 -15.15 -0.87 -2.01
C GLU A 24 -13.63 -0.63 -2.20
N VAL A 25 -12.99 -1.32 -3.14
CA VAL A 25 -11.53 -1.41 -3.24
C VAL A 25 -11.05 -1.58 -4.68
N LEU A 26 -9.91 -0.98 -4.99
CA LEU A 26 -9.06 -1.31 -6.12
C LEU A 26 -7.99 -2.33 -5.71
N SER A 27 -7.85 -3.43 -6.45
CA SER A 27 -6.84 -4.47 -6.19
C SER A 27 -6.15 -4.97 -7.45
N LEU A 28 -4.89 -5.42 -7.30
CA LEU A 28 -4.13 -6.09 -8.35
C LEU A 28 -4.14 -7.60 -8.12
N ALA A 29 -4.39 -8.37 -9.17
CA ALA A 29 -4.50 -9.82 -9.09
C ALA A 29 -3.61 -10.54 -10.12
N ALA A 30 -3.09 -11.70 -9.74
CA ALA A 30 -2.39 -12.64 -10.61
C ALA A 30 -2.41 -14.04 -10.01
N ASN A 31 -2.55 -15.07 -10.84
CA ASN A 31 -2.47 -16.48 -10.43
C ASN A 31 -3.39 -16.83 -9.24
N GLY A 32 -4.58 -16.22 -9.18
CA GLY A 32 -5.52 -16.37 -8.07
C GLY A 32 -5.14 -15.66 -6.76
N MET A 33 -4.03 -14.92 -6.72
CA MET A 33 -3.66 -14.04 -5.61
C MET A 33 -4.13 -12.61 -5.87
N ARG A 34 -4.42 -11.86 -4.80
CA ARG A 34 -4.77 -10.43 -4.85
C ARG A 34 -3.89 -9.64 -3.89
N MET A 35 -3.58 -8.42 -4.27
CA MET A 35 -2.91 -7.43 -3.43
C MET A 35 -3.58 -6.08 -3.55
N GLN A 36 -3.58 -5.35 -2.43
CA GLN A 36 -4.03 -3.98 -2.29
C GLN A 36 -3.26 -3.38 -1.10
N PRO A 37 -3.20 -2.05 -0.96
CA PRO A 37 -2.80 -1.47 0.30
C PRO A 37 -3.77 -1.96 1.40
N ASP A 38 -3.23 -2.53 2.46
CA ASP A 38 -4.03 -3.12 3.54
C ASP A 38 -3.58 -2.53 4.88
N TRP A 39 -4.20 -1.42 5.24
CA TRP A 39 -3.92 -0.71 6.49
C TRP A 39 -4.35 -1.52 7.71
N VAL A 40 -5.42 -2.32 7.58
CA VAL A 40 -5.99 -3.12 8.67
C VAL A 40 -5.00 -4.18 9.12
N VAL A 41 -4.37 -4.88 8.17
CA VAL A 41 -3.32 -5.87 8.47
C VAL A 41 -2.10 -5.21 9.12
N GLN A 42 -1.79 -3.95 8.80
CA GLN A 42 -0.68 -3.22 9.43
C GLN A 42 -1.00 -2.73 10.84
N LEU A 43 -2.27 -2.64 11.27
CA LEU A 43 -2.65 -2.06 12.57
C LEU A 43 -1.92 -2.68 13.76
N ALA A 44 -1.73 -4.00 13.77
CA ALA A 44 -1.04 -4.68 14.87
C ALA A 44 0.43 -4.26 14.97
N ARG A 45 1.12 -4.05 13.83
CA ARG A 45 2.48 -3.52 13.77
C ARG A 45 2.47 -2.05 14.22
N LEU A 46 1.61 -1.22 13.63
CA LEU A 46 1.53 0.22 13.89
C LEU A 46 1.24 0.53 15.36
N LYS A 47 0.36 -0.23 16.03
CA LYS A 47 0.10 -0.06 17.47
C LYS A 47 1.31 -0.32 18.36
N ARG A 48 2.24 -1.18 17.93
CA ARG A 48 3.47 -1.51 18.66
C ARG A 48 4.67 -0.71 18.18
N ALA A 49 4.55 -0.03 17.05
CA ALA A 49 5.63 0.71 16.43
C ALA A 49 6.07 1.87 17.32
N ASN A 50 7.38 2.01 17.47
CA ASN A 50 8.01 3.13 18.15
C ASN A 50 9.45 3.28 17.65
N HIS A 51 10.08 4.41 17.98
CA HIS A 51 11.46 4.70 17.59
C HIS A 51 12.50 3.73 18.19
N LYS A 52 12.15 2.83 19.12
CA LYS A 52 13.11 1.84 19.64
C LYS A 52 13.11 0.55 18.83
N ASN A 53 11.96 0.15 18.27
CA ASN A 53 11.79 -1.12 17.56
C ASN A 53 11.66 -0.99 16.04
N GLU A 54 11.49 0.20 15.49
CA GLU A 54 11.43 0.43 14.04
C GLU A 54 12.71 1.09 13.54
N LEU A 55 13.55 0.31 12.83
CA LEU A 55 14.83 0.77 12.28
C LEU A 55 14.64 1.92 11.28
N LEU A 56 13.60 1.85 10.46
CA LEU A 56 13.30 2.87 9.46
C LEU A 56 12.94 4.21 10.13
N ALA A 57 12.12 4.18 11.19
CA ALA A 57 11.76 5.37 11.94
C ALA A 57 12.98 6.07 12.56
N ARG A 58 13.91 5.29 13.10
CA ARG A 58 15.19 5.80 13.61
C ARG A 58 16.06 6.41 12.53
N ALA A 59 16.17 5.73 11.38
CA ALA A 59 16.96 6.21 10.26
C ALA A 59 16.42 7.55 9.75
N CYS A 60 15.10 7.70 9.73
CA CYS A 60 14.43 8.92 9.31
C CYS A 60 14.32 9.98 10.42
N GLN A 61 14.62 9.66 11.69
CA GLN A 61 14.47 10.56 12.85
C GLN A 61 13.04 11.10 12.99
N THR A 62 12.04 10.23 12.93
CA THR A 62 10.61 10.62 12.90
C THR A 62 10.17 11.40 14.15
N GLU A 63 10.85 11.23 15.28
CA GLU A 63 10.63 12.00 16.50
C GLU A 63 10.86 13.52 16.32
N ARG A 64 11.62 13.91 15.31
CA ARG A 64 11.86 15.32 14.93
C ARG A 64 10.83 15.86 13.94
N GLN A 65 9.80 15.09 13.62
CA GLN A 65 8.75 15.41 12.64
C GLN A 65 9.31 15.88 11.28
N PRO A 66 10.22 15.11 10.67
CA PRO A 66 10.87 15.49 9.42
C PRO A 66 9.89 15.43 8.24
N VAL A 67 10.23 16.11 7.16
CA VAL A 67 9.65 15.84 5.84
C VAL A 67 10.43 14.70 5.20
N VAL A 68 9.75 13.61 4.86
CA VAL A 68 10.33 12.43 4.20
C VAL A 68 9.72 12.28 2.82
N ILE A 69 10.57 12.07 1.81
CA ILE A 69 10.15 11.71 0.47
C ILE A 69 10.43 10.22 0.29
N ASP A 70 9.38 9.40 0.24
CA ASP A 70 9.48 8.01 -0.16
C ASP A 70 9.39 7.95 -1.69
N ALA A 71 10.55 7.81 -2.33
CA ALA A 71 10.67 7.77 -3.78
C ALA A 71 10.20 6.44 -4.41
N THR A 72 9.79 5.47 -3.58
CA THR A 72 9.50 4.08 -3.95
C THR A 72 8.27 3.58 -3.20
N ALA A 73 7.20 4.38 -3.18
CA ALA A 73 6.07 4.19 -2.26
C ALA A 73 5.45 2.79 -2.30
N GLY A 74 5.34 2.15 -3.47
CA GLY A 74 4.76 0.82 -3.61
C GLY A 74 3.32 0.78 -3.06
N LEU A 75 3.08 -0.08 -2.07
CA LEU A 75 1.79 -0.17 -1.36
C LEU A 75 1.68 0.78 -0.16
N GLY A 76 2.69 1.62 0.10
CA GLY A 76 2.64 2.68 1.11
C GLY A 76 2.88 2.25 2.56
N HIS A 77 3.24 0.99 2.82
CA HIS A 77 3.40 0.48 4.20
C HIS A 77 4.47 1.22 5.01
N ASP A 78 5.64 1.48 4.41
CA ASP A 78 6.75 2.13 5.09
C ASP A 78 6.48 3.63 5.28
N GLY A 79 5.91 4.29 4.27
CA GLY A 79 5.43 5.66 4.44
C GLY A 79 4.35 5.82 5.51
N LEU A 80 3.40 4.89 5.58
CA LEU A 80 2.37 4.87 6.64
C LEU A 80 3.00 4.72 8.03
N LEU A 81 3.95 3.81 8.18
CA LEU A 81 4.71 3.65 9.43
C LEU A 81 5.39 4.95 9.85
N LEU A 82 6.10 5.60 8.92
CA LEU A 82 6.80 6.85 9.18
C LEU A 82 5.83 7.99 9.54
N ALA A 83 4.69 8.07 8.86
CA ALA A 83 3.64 9.04 9.14
C ALA A 83 3.03 8.84 10.53
N VAL A 84 2.69 7.59 10.89
CA VAL A 84 2.19 7.24 12.23
C VAL A 84 3.19 7.60 13.33
N LEU A 85 4.49 7.54 13.04
CA LEU A 85 5.57 7.88 13.98
C LEU A 85 6.00 9.36 13.92
N GLY A 86 5.26 10.21 13.20
CA GLY A 86 5.36 11.67 13.28
C GLY A 86 5.97 12.37 12.07
N ALA A 87 6.42 11.65 11.03
CA ALA A 87 6.96 12.29 9.83
C ALA A 87 5.85 12.85 8.91
N HIS A 88 6.16 13.93 8.20
CA HIS A 88 5.40 14.39 7.05
C HIS A 88 5.89 13.66 5.81
N VAL A 89 5.13 12.69 5.32
CA VAL A 89 5.57 11.82 4.22
C VAL A 89 4.95 12.24 2.90
N VAL A 90 5.81 12.39 1.88
CA VAL A 90 5.41 12.51 0.48
C VAL A 90 5.74 11.19 -0.20
N LEU A 91 4.69 10.51 -0.68
CA LEU A 91 4.82 9.26 -1.42
C LEU A 91 4.96 9.55 -2.91
N VAL A 92 5.97 8.96 -3.54
CA VAL A 92 6.19 9.00 -4.99
C VAL A 92 6.18 7.57 -5.51
N GLU A 93 5.31 7.31 -6.48
CA GLU A 93 5.24 6.02 -7.18
C GLU A 93 5.24 6.26 -8.68
N ARG A 94 6.13 5.56 -9.38
CA ARG A 94 6.28 5.67 -10.84
C ARG A 94 5.31 4.76 -11.60
N HIS A 95 4.93 3.64 -11.00
CA HIS A 95 4.12 2.63 -11.66
C HIS A 95 2.64 3.03 -11.58
N PRO A 96 1.97 3.30 -12.71
CA PRO A 96 0.64 3.89 -12.71
C PRO A 96 -0.40 3.03 -11.99
N VAL A 97 -0.26 1.70 -12.04
CA VAL A 97 -1.16 0.79 -11.32
C VAL A 97 -0.96 0.86 -9.81
N LEU A 98 0.28 0.90 -9.32
CA LEU A 98 0.54 0.99 -7.87
C LEU A 98 0.13 2.36 -7.35
N PHE A 99 0.38 3.42 -8.13
CA PHE A 99 -0.11 4.76 -7.84
C PHE A 99 -1.65 4.79 -7.71
N ALA A 100 -2.38 4.14 -8.63
CA ALA A 100 -3.82 4.07 -8.56
C ALA A 100 -4.31 3.31 -7.31
N LEU A 101 -3.70 2.16 -6.99
CA LEU A 101 -4.01 1.40 -5.77
C LEU A 101 -3.79 2.22 -4.50
N LEU A 102 -2.65 2.92 -4.43
CA LEU A 102 -2.29 3.76 -3.30
C LEU A 102 -3.24 4.96 -3.14
N THR A 103 -3.64 5.57 -4.27
CA THR A 103 -4.57 6.70 -4.29
C THR A 103 -5.97 6.29 -3.84
N ASP A 104 -6.45 5.13 -4.31
CA ASP A 104 -7.74 4.55 -3.90
C ASP A 104 -7.79 4.32 -2.40
N ALA A 105 -6.76 3.68 -1.84
CA ALA A 105 -6.66 3.40 -0.42
C ALA A 105 -6.45 4.63 0.48
N HIS A 106 -6.13 5.80 -0.08
CA HIS A 106 -6.09 7.07 0.66
C HIS A 106 -7.49 7.70 0.80
N HIS A 107 -8.44 7.32 -0.06
CA HIS A 107 -9.78 7.91 -0.11
C HIS A 107 -10.84 7.09 0.66
N THR A 108 -10.49 5.88 1.11
CA THR A 108 -11.37 4.91 1.76
C THR A 108 -10.94 4.69 3.22
#